data_AF-A0A968T2U8-F1
#
_entry.id   AF-A0A968T2U8-F1
#
_cell.length_a   1.000
_cell.length_b   1.000
_cell.length_c   1.000
_cell.angle_alpha   90.00
_cell.angle_beta   90.00
_cell.angle_gamma   90.00
#
_symmetry.space_group_name_H-M   'P 1'
#
loop_
_entity.id
_entity.type
_entity.pdbx_description
1 polymer ?
#
loop_
_entity_poly.entity_id
_entity_poly.type
_entity_poly.pdbx_seq_one_letter_code
_entity_poly.pdbx_strand_id
1 'polypeptide(L)'
;AAAVGTGVVRSGVLSSSIGTSGVLFAHSDAITLDPLGRLHSFCHAVPGQYHLMAVTLSAGGAFQWFRNLVQLAACSLQLAGGASDSQSAIYNLQFDDLIALATPVAPGAEGLLFLPYLSGERTPHLDPLARGAFVGLTTRHTLGHMARAVMEGVVFALRDGLEIMRELGVPIDEIRATGGGGKSALWRQLQADIYRTPLFTLAAEEGPAYGAALLAGVGTGVYADVQQAVTSGVRVVDTTEPNAEAAQRYDEIYSIYRTVYSQLRGTMHRLAALGGGFRIQNSEFRRSEITTIHSAPRVGAKHRPPDPSVIAYDPWRMLRPVYDPSPCLLSPRGYDEIDISSN
;
A
#
# COMPACT_ATOMS: atom_id res chain seq x y z
N ALA A 1 -4.93 -9.10 -14.74
CA ALA A 1 -3.70 -9.86 -15.06
C ALA A 1 -3.01 -10.39 -13.80
N ALA A 2 -2.54 -9.54 -12.87
CA ALA A 2 -1.83 -9.97 -11.66
C ALA A 2 -2.57 -11.03 -10.82
N ALA A 3 -3.88 -10.85 -10.60
CA ALA A 3 -4.72 -11.85 -9.92
C ALA A 3 -4.70 -13.22 -10.61
N VAL A 4 -4.77 -13.25 -11.94
CA VAL A 4 -4.67 -14.49 -12.73
C VAL A 4 -3.27 -15.10 -12.60
N GLY A 5 -2.20 -14.31 -12.71
CA GLY A 5 -0.83 -14.80 -12.57
C GLY A 5 -0.49 -15.31 -11.17
N THR A 6 -1.23 -14.86 -10.16
CA THR A 6 -1.15 -15.36 -8.78
C THR A 6 -2.18 -16.45 -8.47
N GLY A 7 -3.00 -16.82 -9.45
CA GLY A 7 -4.05 -17.82 -9.34
C GLY A 7 -5.19 -17.46 -8.38
N VAL A 8 -5.40 -16.17 -8.11
CA VAL A 8 -6.58 -15.65 -7.41
C VAL A 8 -7.74 -15.60 -8.42
N VAL A 9 -8.36 -16.75 -8.66
CA VAL A 9 -9.46 -16.92 -9.63
C VAL A 9 -10.65 -17.71 -9.05
N ARG A 10 -10.61 -17.97 -7.74
CA ARG A 10 -11.64 -18.66 -6.96
C ARG A 10 -11.70 -18.10 -5.55
N SER A 11 -12.84 -18.23 -4.92
CA SER A 11 -13.04 -17.91 -3.50
C SER A 11 -12.08 -18.68 -2.59
N GLY A 12 -11.72 -18.07 -1.46
CA GLY A 12 -10.77 -18.61 -0.49
C GLY A 12 -9.31 -18.23 -0.75
N VAL A 13 -8.97 -17.74 -1.95
CA VAL A 13 -7.62 -17.33 -2.30
C VAL A 13 -7.52 -15.80 -2.35
N LEU A 14 -6.54 -15.26 -1.63
CA LEU A 14 -6.23 -13.83 -1.60
C LEU A 14 -4.79 -13.62 -2.05
N SER A 15 -4.50 -12.54 -2.78
CA SER A 15 -3.12 -12.11 -3.02
C SER A 15 -2.77 -10.94 -2.11
N SER A 16 -1.62 -11.04 -1.44
CA SER A 16 -0.99 -9.94 -0.71
C SER A 16 0.23 -9.47 -1.50
N SER A 17 0.22 -8.22 -1.94
CA SER A 17 1.32 -7.61 -2.70
C SER A 17 1.89 -6.44 -1.91
N ILE A 18 3.18 -6.52 -1.58
CA ILE A 18 3.90 -5.42 -0.94
C ILE A 18 4.96 -4.92 -1.94
N GLY A 19 4.60 -3.89 -2.69
CA GLY A 19 5.52 -3.07 -3.49
C GLY A 19 5.69 -1.70 -2.84
N THR A 20 5.86 -0.64 -3.63
CA THR A 20 5.85 0.74 -3.11
C THR A 20 4.56 1.00 -2.31
N SER A 21 3.43 0.57 -2.86
CA SER A 21 2.13 0.46 -2.18
C SER A 21 1.86 -0.99 -1.80
N GLY A 22 0.85 -1.19 -0.94
CA GLY A 22 0.37 -2.49 -0.51
C GLY A 22 -1.02 -2.76 -1.06
N VAL A 23 -1.26 -3.98 -1.54
CA VAL A 23 -2.57 -4.40 -2.09
C VAL A 23 -2.94 -5.76 -1.52
N LEU A 24 -4.15 -5.86 -0.96
CA LEU A 24 -4.82 -7.15 -0.80
C LEU A 24 -5.87 -7.28 -1.89
N PHE A 25 -5.88 -8.41 -2.59
CA PHE A 25 -6.82 -8.69 -3.68
C PHE A 25 -7.50 -10.03 -3.45
N ALA A 26 -8.82 -10.03 -3.31
CA ALA A 26 -9.62 -11.23 -3.09
C ALA A 26 -10.60 -11.44 -4.25
N HIS A 27 -10.74 -12.69 -4.69
CA HIS A 27 -11.80 -13.09 -5.61
C HIS A 27 -13.17 -13.01 -4.90
N SER A 28 -14.22 -12.69 -5.66
CA SER A 28 -15.59 -12.75 -5.17
C SER A 28 -16.54 -13.28 -6.25
N ASP A 29 -17.40 -14.23 -5.87
CA ASP A 29 -18.37 -14.85 -6.77
C ASP A 29 -19.60 -13.95 -7.04
N ALA A 30 -19.75 -12.86 -6.28
CA ALA A 30 -20.84 -11.90 -6.40
C ALA A 30 -20.32 -10.48 -6.19
N ILE A 31 -21.10 -9.49 -6.65
CA ILE A 31 -20.79 -8.11 -6.32
C ILE A 31 -20.99 -7.91 -4.80
N THR A 32 -19.89 -7.62 -4.13
CA THR A 32 -19.84 -7.34 -2.69
C THR A 32 -19.45 -5.89 -2.54
N LEU A 33 -20.20 -5.08 -1.80
CA LEU A 33 -19.92 -3.67 -1.59
C LEU A 33 -19.71 -3.42 -0.10
N ASP A 34 -18.61 -2.77 0.28
CA ASP A 34 -18.44 -2.26 1.63
C ASP A 34 -19.34 -1.02 1.81
N PRO A 35 -20.29 -1.02 2.77
CA PRO A 35 -21.19 0.12 2.98
C PRO A 35 -20.46 1.42 3.32
N LEU A 36 -19.24 1.33 3.85
CA LEU A 36 -18.40 2.48 4.18
C LEU A 36 -17.42 2.88 3.06
N GLY A 37 -17.39 2.14 1.95
CA GLY A 37 -16.55 2.44 0.78
C GLY A 37 -15.05 2.25 1.01
N ARG A 38 -14.64 1.51 2.05
CA ARG A 38 -13.23 1.31 2.44
C ARG A 38 -12.50 0.35 1.49
N LEU A 39 -13.24 -0.54 0.84
CA LEU A 39 -12.75 -1.48 -0.18
C LEU A 39 -13.21 -1.10 -1.57
N HIS A 40 -12.38 -1.44 -2.56
CA HIS A 40 -12.68 -1.24 -3.96
C HIS A 40 -13.27 -2.51 -4.55
N SER A 41 -14.39 -2.39 -5.26
CA SER A 41 -15.09 -3.52 -5.87
C SER A 41 -15.16 -3.36 -7.39
N PHE A 42 -14.64 -4.34 -8.14
CA PHE A 42 -14.61 -4.27 -9.61
C PHE A 42 -14.83 -5.65 -10.24
N CYS A 43 -15.06 -5.68 -11.56
CA CYS A 43 -15.11 -6.92 -12.33
C CYS A 43 -13.75 -7.64 -12.29
N HIS A 44 -13.78 -8.97 -12.16
CA HIS A 44 -12.60 -9.80 -12.31
C HIS A 44 -12.28 -10.06 -13.78
N ALA A 45 -11.05 -10.50 -14.06
CA ALA A 45 -10.67 -11.00 -15.39
C ALA A 45 -11.30 -12.36 -15.74
N VAL A 46 -11.92 -13.01 -14.75
CA VAL A 46 -12.68 -14.25 -14.93
C VAL A 46 -14.11 -13.84 -15.31
N PRO A 47 -14.66 -14.32 -16.44
CA PRO A 47 -16.00 -13.94 -16.87
C PRO A 47 -17.06 -14.16 -15.79
N GLY A 48 -17.89 -13.12 -15.54
CA GLY A 48 -18.99 -13.16 -14.58
C GLY A 48 -18.59 -13.05 -13.10
N GLN A 49 -17.31 -12.84 -12.80
CA GLN A 49 -16.79 -12.79 -11.44
C GLN A 49 -16.34 -11.37 -11.05
N TYR A 50 -16.14 -11.15 -9.75
CA TYR A 50 -15.79 -9.86 -9.18
C TYR A 50 -14.54 -9.98 -8.29
N HIS A 51 -14.03 -8.84 -7.82
CA HIS A 51 -13.01 -8.82 -6.79
C HIS A 51 -13.18 -7.65 -5.84
N LEU A 52 -12.60 -7.86 -4.65
CA LEU A 52 -12.40 -6.84 -3.64
C LEU A 52 -10.92 -6.52 -3.53
N MET A 53 -10.63 -5.24 -3.36
CA MET A 53 -9.26 -4.76 -3.23
C MET A 53 -9.15 -3.75 -2.08
N ALA A 54 -8.26 -4.05 -1.13
CA ALA A 54 -7.79 -3.10 -0.12
C ALA A 54 -6.46 -2.51 -0.59
N VAL A 55 -6.27 -1.21 -0.41
CA VAL A 55 -5.02 -0.57 -0.83
C VAL A 55 -4.44 0.34 0.24
N THR A 56 -3.20 0.04 0.63
CA THR A 56 -2.35 0.84 1.50
C THR A 56 -1.40 1.67 0.64
N LEU A 57 -1.42 3.00 0.77
CA LEU A 57 -0.65 3.90 -0.10
C LEU A 57 0.86 3.76 0.09
N SER A 58 1.31 3.59 1.32
CA SER A 58 2.73 3.53 1.68
C SER A 58 3.04 2.21 2.40
N ALA A 59 3.33 1.15 1.63
CA ALA A 59 3.73 -0.14 2.18
C ALA A 59 5.25 -0.30 2.15
N GLY A 60 5.82 -0.97 1.15
CA GLY A 60 7.27 -1.02 0.95
C GLY A 60 7.89 0.36 0.73
N GLY A 61 7.11 1.33 0.24
CA GLY A 61 7.50 2.74 0.17
C GLY A 61 7.78 3.36 1.54
N ALA A 62 7.09 2.94 2.60
CA ALA A 62 7.40 3.40 3.97
C ALA A 62 8.73 2.83 4.46
N PHE A 63 9.02 1.56 4.14
CA PHE A 63 10.32 0.95 4.47
C PHE A 63 11.47 1.57 3.66
N GLN A 64 11.23 1.90 2.38
CA GLN A 64 12.16 2.65 1.55
C GLN A 64 12.41 4.06 2.09
N TRP A 65 11.36 4.78 2.48
CA TRP A 65 11.48 6.09 3.12
C TRP A 65 12.36 6.02 4.38
N PHE A 66 12.11 5.03 5.24
CA PHE A 66 12.87 4.84 6.47
C PHE A 66 14.36 4.56 6.18
N ARG A 67 14.65 3.65 5.25
CA ARG A 67 16.02 3.36 4.77
C ARG A 67 16.70 4.61 4.23
N ASN A 68 16.01 5.38 3.40
CA ASN A 68 16.56 6.60 2.80
C ASN A 68 16.92 7.64 3.87
N LEU A 69 16.09 7.80 4.92
CA LEU A 69 16.38 8.73 6.01
C LEU A 69 17.61 8.32 6.81
N VAL A 70 17.72 7.04 7.15
CA VAL A 70 18.89 6.51 7.90
C VAL A 70 20.15 6.65 7.06
N GLN A 71 20.06 6.31 5.77
CA GLN A 71 21.15 6.49 4.80
C GLN A 71 21.62 7.95 4.73
N LEU A 72 20.68 8.88 4.59
CA LEU A 72 20.99 10.30 4.47
C LEU A 72 21.68 10.82 5.75
N ALA A 73 21.17 10.45 6.92
CA ALA A 73 21.76 10.82 8.21
C ALA A 73 23.20 10.29 8.34
N ALA A 74 23.44 9.02 7.98
CA ALA A 74 24.77 8.43 8.00
C ALA A 74 25.75 9.16 7.07
N CYS A 75 25.33 9.46 5.83
CA CYS A 75 26.14 10.22 4.87
C CYS A 75 26.45 11.63 5.38
N SER A 76 25.47 12.35 5.91
CA SER A 76 25.65 13.72 6.40
C SER A 76 26.66 13.79 7.54
N LEU A 77 26.64 12.83 8.47
CA LEU A 77 27.60 12.76 9.57
C LEU A 77 29.01 12.39 9.10
N GLN A 78 29.13 11.48 8.13
CA GLN A 78 30.42 11.09 7.55
C GLN A 78 31.09 12.27 6.83
N LEU A 79 30.30 13.08 6.11
CA LEU A 79 30.79 14.30 5.44
C LEU A 79 31.19 15.39 6.44
N ALA A 80 30.41 15.58 7.52
CA ALA A 80 30.73 16.56 8.56
C ALA A 80 31.97 16.19 9.39
N GLY A 81 32.28 14.89 9.51
CA GLY A 81 33.43 14.37 10.25
C GLY A 81 34.79 14.51 9.54
N GLY A 82 34.85 15.16 8.37
CA GLY A 82 36.11 15.43 7.67
C GLY A 82 36.79 14.21 7.06
N ALA A 83 36.05 13.11 6.81
CA ALA A 83 36.57 11.94 6.10
C ALA A 83 36.84 12.30 4.63
N SER A 84 38.00 12.89 4.37
CA SER A 84 38.49 13.31 3.05
C SER A 84 39.17 12.20 2.25
N ASP A 85 39.31 11.00 2.81
CA ASP A 85 39.95 9.91 2.11
C ASP A 85 38.97 9.32 1.09
N SER A 86 39.36 9.42 -0.18
CA SER A 86 38.72 8.90 -1.39
C SER A 86 38.51 7.38 -1.42
N GLN A 87 38.76 6.69 -0.30
CA GLN A 87 38.45 5.27 -0.04
C GLN A 87 37.36 5.06 1.01
N SER A 88 36.81 6.12 1.59
CA SER A 88 35.65 6.04 2.48
C SER A 88 34.42 5.72 1.63
N ALA A 89 34.17 4.44 1.39
CA ALA A 89 32.97 3.99 0.70
C ALA A 89 31.77 4.67 1.37
N ILE A 90 31.00 5.44 0.59
CA ILE A 90 29.71 5.96 1.04
C ILE A 90 28.95 4.72 1.51
N TYR A 91 28.69 4.63 2.82
CA TYR A 91 28.00 3.48 3.38
C TYR A 91 26.68 3.33 2.61
N ASN A 92 26.48 2.22 1.90
CA ASN A 92 25.31 2.03 1.05
C ASN A 92 24.35 1.04 1.72
N LEU A 93 23.57 1.55 2.67
CA LEU A 93 22.59 0.80 3.45
C LEU A 93 21.56 0.14 2.51
N GLN A 94 21.57 -1.18 2.42
CA GLN A 94 20.58 -1.95 1.65
C GLN A 94 19.35 -2.27 2.49
N PHE A 95 18.28 -2.72 1.82
CA PHE A 95 17.09 -3.22 2.52
C PHE A 95 17.41 -4.41 3.42
N ASP A 96 18.28 -5.31 2.96
CA ASP A 96 18.66 -6.52 3.70
C ASP A 96 19.42 -6.18 4.99
N ASP A 97 20.18 -5.09 5.02
CA ASP A 97 20.86 -4.62 6.24
C ASP A 97 19.86 -4.24 7.34
N LEU A 98 18.80 -3.50 6.97
CA LEU A 98 17.73 -3.15 7.91
C LEU A 98 16.89 -4.36 8.33
N ILE A 99 16.64 -5.29 7.41
CA ILE A 99 15.92 -6.54 7.71
C ILE A 99 16.76 -7.38 8.68
N ALA A 100 18.08 -7.46 8.50
CA ALA A 100 18.97 -8.17 9.41
C ALA A 100 18.94 -7.56 10.83
N LEU A 101 18.89 -6.23 10.95
CA LEU A 101 18.73 -5.55 12.24
C LEU A 101 17.34 -5.76 12.87
N ALA A 102 16.29 -5.88 12.06
CA ALA A 102 14.91 -6.11 12.53
C ALA A 102 14.61 -7.57 12.89
N THR A 103 15.37 -8.52 12.33
CA THR A 103 15.17 -9.97 12.52
C THR A 103 15.27 -10.43 13.98
N PRO A 104 16.30 -10.05 14.77
CA PRO A 104 16.41 -10.50 16.16
C PRO A 104 15.43 -9.80 17.12
N VAL A 105 14.71 -8.76 16.68
CA VAL A 105 13.74 -8.05 17.52
C VAL A 105 12.51 -8.93 17.72
N ALA A 106 12.02 -9.05 18.95
CA ALA A 106 10.82 -9.83 19.24
C ALA A 106 9.56 -9.20 18.62
N PRO A 107 8.51 -10.00 18.35
CA PRO A 107 7.20 -9.50 17.90
C PRO A 107 6.69 -8.31 18.72
N GLY A 108 6.34 -7.23 18.01
CA GLY A 108 5.82 -5.99 18.60
C GLY A 108 6.86 -4.93 18.92
N ALA A 109 8.11 -5.13 18.52
CA ALA A 109 9.20 -4.16 18.63
C ALA A 109 9.30 -3.50 20.02
N GLU A 110 9.14 -4.29 21.09
CA GLU A 110 9.13 -3.84 22.49
C GLU A 110 8.10 -2.73 22.81
N GLY A 111 6.96 -2.72 22.10
CA GLY A 111 5.88 -1.75 22.29
C GLY A 111 5.98 -0.53 21.36
N LEU A 112 6.92 -0.52 20.41
CA LEU A 112 7.01 0.51 19.38
C LEU A 112 6.05 0.24 18.22
N LEU A 113 5.11 1.14 17.99
CA LEU A 113 4.19 1.10 16.87
C LEU A 113 4.57 2.10 15.79
N PHE A 114 4.30 1.75 14.52
CA PHE A 114 4.39 2.64 13.39
C PHE A 114 3.06 2.67 12.61
N LEU A 115 2.52 3.87 12.39
CA LEU A 115 1.44 4.11 11.43
C LEU A 115 2.06 4.46 10.08
N PRO A 116 1.80 3.71 8.99
CA PRO A 116 2.52 3.89 7.73
C PRO A 116 1.96 4.98 6.81
N TYR A 117 1.07 5.87 7.27
CA TYR A 117 0.29 6.79 6.43
C TYR A 117 1.07 8.02 5.92
N LEU A 118 2.28 7.83 5.38
CA LEU A 118 3.19 8.90 4.97
C LEU A 118 2.65 9.77 3.82
N SER A 119 1.77 9.22 2.98
CA SER A 119 1.17 9.91 1.83
C SER A 119 -0.34 10.12 1.97
N GLY A 120 -0.84 10.19 3.21
CA GLY A 120 -2.26 9.95 3.48
C GLY A 120 -2.59 8.45 3.40
N GLU A 121 -3.88 8.09 3.49
CA GLU A 121 -4.28 6.70 3.37
C GLU A 121 -5.62 6.50 2.62
N ARG A 122 -5.72 5.38 1.89
CA ARG A 122 -6.95 4.90 1.26
C ARG A 122 -7.68 3.91 2.16
N THR A 123 -7.27 2.65 2.19
CA THR A 123 -7.89 1.65 3.06
C THR A 123 -7.12 1.60 4.39
N PRO A 124 -7.79 1.62 5.56
CA PRO A 124 -9.24 1.65 5.77
C PRO A 124 -9.84 3.06 5.95
N HIS A 125 -9.01 4.11 6.05
CA HIS A 125 -9.42 5.41 6.62
C HIS A 125 -10.02 6.41 5.65
N LEU A 126 -9.75 6.28 4.35
CA LEU A 126 -10.13 7.22 3.28
C LEU A 126 -9.75 8.67 3.64
N ASP A 127 -8.52 8.87 4.09
CA ASP A 127 -8.05 10.11 4.69
C ASP A 127 -6.75 10.62 4.06
N PRO A 128 -6.80 11.64 3.18
CA PRO A 128 -5.61 12.23 2.57
C PRO A 128 -4.76 13.04 3.58
N LEU A 129 -5.33 13.37 4.74
CA LEU A 129 -4.66 14.13 5.79
C LEU A 129 -4.02 13.23 6.87
N ALA A 130 -4.16 11.91 6.76
CA ALA A 130 -3.43 10.97 7.61
C ALA A 130 -1.92 11.16 7.46
N ARG A 131 -1.17 10.93 8.53
CA ARG A 131 0.31 11.07 8.55
C ARG A 131 0.94 9.87 9.22
N GLY A 132 2.19 9.59 8.85
CA GLY A 132 2.99 8.58 9.53
C GLY A 132 3.30 8.98 10.96
N ALA A 133 3.39 7.99 11.86
CA ALA A 133 3.69 8.23 13.26
C ALA A 133 4.43 7.04 13.89
N PHE A 134 5.48 7.33 14.66
CA PHE A 134 6.02 6.38 15.63
C PHE A 134 5.39 6.66 17.00
N VAL A 135 4.92 5.63 17.69
CA VAL A 135 4.24 5.74 18.99
C VAL A 135 4.84 4.73 19.95
N GLY A 136 5.18 5.18 21.17
CA GLY A 136 5.75 4.31 22.22
C GLY A 136 7.28 4.30 22.28
N LEU A 137 7.98 5.30 21.73
CA LEU A 137 9.45 5.36 21.79
C LEU A 137 9.98 5.39 23.24
N THR A 138 11.02 4.60 23.50
CA THR A 138 11.82 4.61 24.73
C THR A 138 13.30 4.59 24.36
N THR A 139 14.19 4.85 25.33
CA THR A 139 15.65 4.81 25.13
C THR A 139 16.21 3.41 24.83
N ARG A 140 15.41 2.35 24.97
CA ARG A 140 15.79 0.96 24.64
C ARG A 140 15.71 0.68 23.15
N HIS A 141 14.89 1.43 22.42
CA HIS A 141 14.66 1.18 21.00
C HIS A 141 15.88 1.56 20.17
N THR A 142 16.36 0.58 19.43
CA THR A 142 17.46 0.72 18.48
C THR A 142 16.93 0.89 17.05
N LEU A 143 17.83 1.08 16.09
CA LEU A 143 17.49 1.09 14.67
C LEU A 143 16.75 -0.19 14.23
N GLY A 144 17.13 -1.35 14.80
CA GLY A 144 16.43 -2.62 14.54
C GLY A 144 14.98 -2.60 15.00
N HIS A 145 14.69 -2.01 16.17
CA HIS A 145 13.32 -1.87 16.68
C HIS A 145 12.49 -0.95 15.78
N MET A 146 13.08 0.16 15.32
CA MET A 146 12.39 1.07 14.40
C MET A 146 12.12 0.41 13.05
N ALA A 147 13.09 -0.31 12.49
CA ALA A 147 12.91 -1.07 11.25
C ALA A 147 11.81 -2.12 11.40
N ARG A 148 11.83 -2.88 12.52
CA ARG A 148 10.81 -3.87 12.86
C ARG A 148 9.42 -3.25 12.97
N ALA A 149 9.28 -2.14 13.70
CA ALA A 149 8.02 -1.42 13.86
C ALA A 149 7.47 -0.93 12.51
N VAL A 150 8.32 -0.45 11.60
CA VAL A 150 7.89 -0.06 10.24
C VAL A 150 7.33 -1.26 9.48
N MET A 151 8.02 -2.41 9.52
CA MET A 151 7.55 -3.62 8.86
C MET A 151 6.22 -4.11 9.44
N GLU A 152 6.12 -4.22 10.76
CA GLU A 152 4.90 -4.62 11.47
C GLU A 152 3.75 -3.65 11.18
N GLY A 153 4.00 -2.33 11.22
CA GLY A 153 3.02 -1.28 10.94
C GLY A 153 2.43 -1.36 9.53
N VAL A 154 3.24 -1.72 8.53
CA VAL A 154 2.77 -1.97 7.16
C VAL A 154 1.85 -3.18 7.09
N VAL A 155 2.23 -4.29 7.75
CA VAL A 155 1.40 -5.50 7.76
C VAL A 155 0.11 -5.28 8.56
N PHE A 156 0.14 -4.52 9.65
CA PHE A 156 -1.08 -4.13 10.38
C PHE A 156 -2.03 -3.27 9.52
N ALA A 157 -1.50 -2.32 8.75
CA ALA A 157 -2.33 -1.53 7.84
C ALA A 157 -2.99 -2.39 6.75
N LEU A 158 -2.28 -3.41 6.26
CA LEU A 158 -2.87 -4.39 5.34
C LEU A 158 -3.88 -5.28 6.05
N ARG A 159 -3.63 -5.68 7.31
CA ARG A 159 -4.57 -6.43 8.13
C ARG A 159 -5.90 -5.68 8.30
N ASP A 160 -5.91 -4.35 8.40
CA ASP A 160 -7.17 -3.60 8.40
C ASP A 160 -8.03 -3.91 7.16
N GLY A 161 -7.41 -3.97 5.98
CA GLY A 161 -8.09 -4.39 4.75
C GLY A 161 -8.59 -5.83 4.79
N LEU A 162 -7.81 -6.73 5.40
CA LEU A 162 -8.16 -8.14 5.57
C LEU A 162 -9.36 -8.31 6.50
N GLU A 163 -9.40 -7.59 7.63
CA GLU A 163 -10.52 -7.65 8.57
C GLU A 163 -11.79 -7.10 7.94
N ILE A 164 -11.72 -6.05 7.11
CA ILE A 164 -12.90 -5.57 6.37
C ILE A 164 -13.40 -6.64 5.39
N MET A 165 -12.52 -7.38 4.72
CA MET A 165 -12.94 -8.51 3.87
C MET A 165 -13.62 -9.60 4.70
N ARG A 166 -13.11 -9.91 5.90
CA ARG A 166 -13.74 -10.87 6.84
C ARG A 166 -15.11 -10.38 7.33
N GLU A 167 -15.25 -9.09 7.66
CA GLU A 167 -16.52 -8.47 8.04
C GLU A 167 -17.60 -8.64 6.96
N LEU A 168 -17.19 -8.63 5.68
CA LEU A 168 -18.07 -8.82 4.53
C LEU A 168 -18.31 -10.31 4.16
N GLY A 169 -17.78 -11.25 4.95
CA GLY A 169 -17.95 -12.68 4.74
C GLY A 169 -17.11 -13.27 3.61
N VAL A 170 -16.03 -12.59 3.20
CA VAL A 170 -15.10 -13.12 2.19
C VAL A 170 -14.28 -14.25 2.82
N PRO A 171 -14.29 -15.47 2.25
CA PRO A 171 -13.45 -16.57 2.74
C PRO A 171 -11.97 -16.30 2.40
N ILE A 172 -11.10 -16.50 3.39
CA ILE A 172 -9.66 -16.27 3.28
C ILE A 172 -8.95 -17.51 3.86
N ASP A 173 -8.70 -18.48 2.99
CA ASP A 173 -8.07 -19.75 3.34
C ASP A 173 -6.58 -19.75 2.99
N GLU A 174 -6.22 -19.10 1.87
CA GLU A 174 -4.86 -19.02 1.35
C GLU A 174 -4.49 -17.57 1.04
N ILE A 175 -3.34 -17.10 1.54
CA ILE A 175 -2.78 -15.79 1.13
C ILE A 175 -1.53 -16.02 0.30
N ARG A 176 -1.50 -15.51 -0.93
CA ARG A 176 -0.38 -15.63 -1.88
C ARG A 176 0.42 -14.35 -1.92
N ALA A 177 1.66 -14.41 -1.44
CA ALA A 177 2.56 -13.27 -1.37
C ALA A 177 3.21 -12.96 -2.72
N THR A 178 3.25 -11.68 -3.07
CA THR A 178 3.99 -11.16 -4.23
C THR A 178 4.71 -9.87 -3.91
N GLY A 179 5.59 -9.44 -4.81
CA GLY A 179 6.38 -8.21 -4.63
C GLY A 179 7.50 -8.36 -3.60
N GLY A 180 8.02 -7.24 -3.11
CA GLY A 180 9.13 -7.22 -2.15
C GLY A 180 8.81 -7.94 -0.84
N GLY A 181 7.55 -7.88 -0.39
CA GLY A 181 7.10 -8.61 0.81
C GLY A 181 7.03 -10.13 0.66
N GLY A 182 7.11 -10.67 -0.55
CA GLY A 182 7.22 -12.12 -0.79
C GLY A 182 8.65 -12.65 -0.77
N LYS A 183 9.67 -11.79 -0.91
CA LYS A 183 11.07 -12.21 -1.09
C LYS A 183 11.80 -12.47 0.23
N SER A 184 11.55 -11.64 1.23
CA SER A 184 12.20 -11.75 2.55
C SER A 184 11.48 -12.73 3.46
N ALA A 185 12.22 -13.62 4.12
CA ALA A 185 11.68 -14.55 5.10
C ALA A 185 10.96 -13.83 6.27
N LEU A 186 11.51 -12.70 6.75
CA LEU A 186 10.88 -11.93 7.82
C LEU A 186 9.55 -11.31 7.38
N TRP A 187 9.49 -10.70 6.19
CA TRP A 187 8.23 -10.16 5.65
C TRP A 187 7.17 -11.25 5.46
N ARG A 188 7.57 -12.46 5.05
CA ARG A 188 6.66 -13.60 4.93
C ARG A 188 6.12 -14.04 6.30
N GLN A 189 7.00 -14.22 7.28
CA GLN A 189 6.60 -14.63 8.62
C GLN A 189 5.68 -13.59 9.28
N LEU A 190 6.01 -12.30 9.16
CA LEU A 190 5.16 -11.21 9.68
C LEU A 190 3.75 -11.24 9.11
N GLN A 191 3.62 -11.43 7.80
CA GLN A 191 2.31 -11.56 7.15
C GLN A 191 1.55 -12.79 7.66
N ALA A 192 2.19 -13.96 7.71
CA ALA A 192 1.54 -15.17 8.20
C ALA A 192 1.03 -15.00 9.65
N ASP A 193 1.90 -14.52 10.54
CA ASP A 193 1.59 -14.34 11.96
C ASP A 193 0.50 -13.28 12.18
N ILE A 194 0.62 -12.11 11.56
CA ILE A 194 -0.32 -10.99 11.75
C ILE A 194 -1.66 -11.29 11.10
N TYR A 195 -1.70 -11.92 9.92
CA TYR A 195 -2.96 -12.27 9.25
C TYR A 195 -3.64 -13.49 9.88
N ARG A 196 -2.90 -14.32 10.62
CA ARG A 196 -3.34 -15.64 11.10
C ARG A 196 -3.77 -16.57 9.97
N THR A 197 -3.02 -16.55 8.87
CA THR A 197 -3.34 -17.35 7.68
C THR A 197 -2.04 -17.79 7.01
N PRO A 198 -1.93 -19.05 6.56
CA PRO A 198 -0.74 -19.51 5.85
C PRO A 198 -0.44 -18.66 4.63
N LEU A 199 0.85 -18.34 4.46
CA LEU A 199 1.34 -17.52 3.37
C LEU A 199 2.07 -18.37 2.33
N PHE A 200 1.60 -18.35 1.10
CA PHE A 200 2.14 -19.12 0.00
C PHE A 200 2.98 -18.23 -0.93
N THR A 201 4.12 -18.74 -1.39
CA THR A 201 4.89 -18.12 -2.48
C THR A 201 4.74 -18.92 -3.76
N LEU A 202 4.89 -18.25 -4.90
CA LEU A 202 4.67 -18.81 -6.22
C LEU A 202 5.98 -18.92 -6.98
N ALA A 203 6.04 -19.88 -7.92
CA ALA A 203 7.21 -20.08 -8.78
C ALA A 203 7.47 -18.89 -9.70
N ALA A 204 6.41 -18.23 -10.16
CA ALA A 204 6.49 -17.05 -11.01
C ALA A 204 6.53 -15.78 -10.17
N GLU A 205 7.58 -14.98 -10.33
CA GLU A 205 7.73 -13.70 -9.63
C GLU A 205 6.99 -12.56 -10.36
N GLU A 206 6.90 -12.65 -11.68
CA GLU A 206 6.35 -11.63 -12.58
C GLU A 206 4.82 -11.74 -12.69
N GLY A 207 4.12 -11.68 -11.56
CA GLY A 207 2.67 -11.92 -11.47
C GLY A 207 1.82 -11.26 -12.59
N PRO A 208 1.94 -9.95 -12.86
CA PRO A 208 1.17 -9.30 -13.93
C PRO A 208 1.51 -9.81 -15.34
N ALA A 209 2.81 -9.96 -15.67
CA ALA A 209 3.25 -10.40 -16.99
C ALA A 209 2.86 -11.86 -17.23
N TYR A 210 3.07 -12.72 -16.23
CA TYR A 210 2.68 -14.11 -16.28
C TYR A 210 1.17 -14.28 -16.43
N GLY A 211 0.38 -13.53 -15.65
CA GLY A 211 -1.08 -13.52 -15.77
C GLY A 211 -1.57 -13.00 -17.12
N ALA A 212 -0.86 -12.06 -17.75
CA ALA A 212 -1.17 -11.63 -19.12
C ALA A 212 -0.91 -12.74 -20.14
N ALA A 213 0.18 -13.50 -19.99
CA ALA A 213 0.47 -14.66 -20.85
C ALA A 213 -0.59 -15.77 -20.69
N LEU A 214 -1.05 -16.04 -19.47
CA LEU A 214 -2.14 -17.00 -19.22
C LEU A 214 -3.44 -16.56 -19.90
N LEU A 215 -3.81 -15.28 -19.75
CA LEU A 215 -4.99 -14.72 -20.41
C LEU A 215 -4.88 -14.74 -21.94
N ALA A 216 -3.68 -14.50 -22.49
CA ALA A 216 -3.44 -14.63 -23.92
C ALA A 216 -3.65 -16.08 -24.38
N GLY A 217 -3.18 -17.07 -23.60
CA GLY A 217 -3.43 -18.49 -23.86
C GLY A 217 -4.93 -18.84 -23.88
N VAL A 218 -5.74 -18.23 -23.01
CA VAL A 218 -7.21 -18.37 -23.07
C VAL A 218 -7.75 -17.73 -24.35
N GLY A 219 -7.34 -16.50 -24.66
CA GLY A 219 -7.80 -15.77 -25.84
C GLY A 219 -7.43 -16.43 -27.18
N THR A 220 -6.35 -17.21 -27.22
CA THR A 220 -5.90 -17.96 -28.41
C THR A 220 -6.37 -19.42 -28.44
N GLY A 221 -7.12 -19.87 -27.43
CA GLY A 221 -7.66 -21.24 -27.36
C GLY A 221 -6.66 -22.31 -26.92
N VAL A 222 -5.49 -21.93 -26.39
CA VAL A 222 -4.57 -22.86 -25.72
C VAL A 222 -5.19 -23.42 -24.44
N TYR A 223 -5.97 -22.58 -23.74
CA TYR A 223 -6.78 -22.96 -22.59
C TYR A 223 -8.26 -22.66 -22.87
N ALA A 224 -9.15 -23.52 -22.37
CA ALA A 224 -10.60 -23.38 -22.49
C ALA A 224 -11.12 -22.18 -21.70
N ASP A 225 -10.56 -21.92 -20.52
CA ASP A 225 -10.94 -20.82 -19.63
C ASP A 225 -9.78 -20.41 -18.71
N VAL A 226 -10.03 -19.37 -17.91
CA VAL A 226 -9.05 -18.78 -16.98
C VAL A 226 -8.69 -19.78 -15.87
N GLN A 227 -9.64 -20.60 -15.42
CA GLN A 227 -9.43 -21.59 -14.37
C GLN A 227 -8.47 -22.69 -14.82
N GLN A 228 -8.64 -23.20 -16.04
CA GLN A 228 -7.73 -24.17 -16.63
C GLN A 228 -6.33 -23.57 -16.80
N ALA A 229 -6.22 -22.35 -17.33
CA ALA A 229 -4.94 -21.67 -17.51
C ALA A 229 -4.18 -21.54 -16.18
N VAL A 230 -4.87 -21.13 -15.11
CA VAL A 230 -4.26 -21.02 -13.77
C VAL A 230 -3.90 -22.37 -13.19
N THR A 231 -4.77 -23.37 -13.29
CA THR A 231 -4.53 -24.71 -12.74
C THR A 231 -3.32 -25.38 -13.40
N SER A 232 -3.12 -25.14 -14.70
CA SER A 232 -1.97 -25.67 -15.44
C SER A 232 -0.68 -24.87 -15.27
N GLY A 233 -0.78 -23.55 -15.07
CA GLY A 233 0.38 -22.65 -15.07
C GLY A 233 0.88 -22.24 -13.68
N VAL A 234 -0.01 -21.87 -12.77
CA VAL A 234 0.37 -21.29 -11.47
C VAL A 234 0.78 -22.39 -10.50
N ARG A 235 2.02 -22.29 -10.02
CA ARG A 235 2.59 -23.24 -9.05
C ARG A 235 2.99 -22.55 -7.76
N VAL A 236 2.52 -23.10 -6.64
CA VAL A 236 3.03 -22.80 -5.29
C VAL A 236 4.38 -23.49 -5.11
N VAL A 237 5.34 -22.81 -4.47
CA VAL A 237 6.70 -23.34 -4.24
C VAL A 237 7.08 -23.45 -2.78
N ASP A 238 6.56 -22.58 -1.91
CA ASP A 238 6.85 -22.59 -0.49
C ASP A 238 5.64 -22.07 0.31
N THR A 239 5.58 -22.45 1.58
CA THR A 239 4.53 -22.06 2.51
C THR A 239 5.16 -21.60 3.82
N THR A 240 4.68 -20.49 4.36
CA THR A 240 5.06 -19.96 5.66
C THR A 240 3.85 -20.03 6.57
N GLU A 241 3.93 -20.90 7.57
CA GLU A 241 2.86 -21.10 8.56
C GLU A 241 2.92 -20.02 9.64
N PRO A 242 1.76 -19.58 10.16
CA PRO A 242 1.72 -18.68 11.31
C PRO A 242 2.32 -19.36 12.54
N ASN A 243 3.23 -18.67 13.22
CA ASN A 243 3.65 -19.04 14.55
C ASN A 243 2.54 -18.67 15.56
N ALA A 244 2.01 -19.66 16.27
CA ALA A 244 0.85 -19.47 17.14
C ALA A 244 1.08 -18.45 18.28
N GLU A 245 2.27 -18.46 18.89
CA GLU A 245 2.62 -17.54 19.98
C GLU A 245 2.78 -16.11 19.47
N ALA A 246 3.51 -15.93 18.36
CA ALA A 246 3.66 -14.62 17.72
C ALA A 246 2.32 -14.08 17.21
N ALA A 247 1.48 -14.93 16.61
CA ALA A 247 0.16 -14.55 16.13
C ALA A 247 -0.75 -14.06 17.27
N GLN A 248 -0.73 -14.74 18.43
CA GLN A 248 -1.47 -14.29 19.61
C GLN A 248 -0.95 -12.93 20.11
N ARG A 249 0.39 -12.78 20.19
CA ARG A 249 1.02 -11.52 20.56
C ARG A 249 0.61 -10.38 19.63
N TYR A 250 0.60 -10.62 18.32
CA TYR A 250 0.21 -9.62 17.33
C TYR A 250 -1.28 -9.29 17.38
N ASP A 251 -2.17 -10.19 17.80
CA ASP A 251 -3.58 -9.84 18.02
C ASP A 251 -3.74 -8.82 19.16
N GLU A 252 -3.01 -9.00 20.26
CA GLU A 252 -2.99 -8.04 21.37
C GLU A 252 -2.49 -6.67 20.88
N ILE A 253 -1.38 -6.65 20.17
CA ILE A 253 -0.78 -5.42 19.63
C ILE A 253 -1.70 -4.77 18.60
N TYR A 254 -2.29 -5.56 17.70
CA TYR A 254 -3.20 -5.08 16.67
C TYR A 254 -4.44 -4.42 17.28
N SER A 255 -4.96 -4.97 18.39
CA SER A 255 -6.07 -4.35 19.12
C SER A 255 -5.75 -2.92 19.56
N ILE A 256 -4.50 -2.67 19.99
CA ILE A 256 -4.00 -1.34 20.34
C ILE A 256 -3.82 -0.50 19.08
N TYR A 257 -3.14 -1.05 18.05
CA TYR A 257 -2.88 -0.38 16.77
C TYR A 257 -4.13 0.26 16.17
N ARG A 258 -5.26 -0.46 16.14
CA ARG A 258 -6.54 0.05 15.59
C ARG A 258 -7.06 1.30 16.30
N THR A 259 -6.66 1.53 17.55
CA THR A 259 -7.08 2.72 18.33
C THR A 259 -6.20 3.94 18.07
N VAL A 260 -4.96 3.74 17.62
CA VAL A 260 -3.96 4.82 17.56
C VAL A 260 -4.34 5.88 16.53
N TYR A 261 -4.79 5.46 15.33
CA TYR A 261 -5.17 6.42 14.30
C TYR A 261 -6.29 7.36 14.76
N SER A 262 -7.36 6.83 15.36
CA SER A 262 -8.49 7.67 15.79
C SER A 262 -8.09 8.69 16.87
N GLN A 263 -7.17 8.32 17.76
CA GLN A 263 -6.61 9.20 18.78
C GLN A 263 -5.72 10.31 18.18
N LEU A 264 -4.95 10.00 17.13
CA LEU A 264 -4.02 10.96 16.52
C LEU A 264 -4.64 11.79 15.39
N ARG A 265 -5.76 11.35 14.80
CA ARG A 265 -6.37 11.95 13.60
C ARG A 265 -6.53 13.46 13.69
N GLY A 266 -7.13 13.96 14.77
CA GLY A 266 -7.34 15.40 14.95
C GLY A 266 -6.04 16.21 14.95
N THR A 267 -4.99 15.68 15.58
CA THR A 267 -3.65 16.29 15.60
C THR A 267 -3.00 16.23 14.22
N MET A 268 -3.07 15.07 13.53
CA MET A 268 -2.53 14.91 12.17
C MET A 268 -3.14 15.93 11.21
N HIS A 269 -4.46 16.14 11.27
CA HIS A 269 -5.17 17.08 10.40
C HIS A 269 -4.74 18.53 10.66
N ARG A 270 -4.61 18.92 11.93
CA ARG A 270 -4.13 20.25 12.31
C ARG A 270 -2.69 20.49 11.85
N LEU A 271 -1.81 19.50 11.98
CA LEU A 271 -0.43 19.58 11.48
C LEU A 271 -0.38 19.65 9.94
N ALA A 272 -1.22 18.88 9.25
CA ALA A 272 -1.33 18.93 7.80
C ALA A 272 -1.78 20.31 7.30
N ALA A 273 -2.70 20.97 8.01
CA ALA A 273 -3.13 22.33 7.70
C ALA A 273 -2.00 23.37 7.85
N LEU A 274 -1.12 23.20 8.85
CA LEU A 274 0.06 24.06 9.03
C LEU A 274 1.13 23.83 7.95
N GLY A 275 1.27 22.60 7.46
CA GLY A 275 2.25 22.23 6.43
C GLY A 275 1.96 22.76 5.02
N GLY A 276 0.93 23.58 4.83
CA GLY A 276 0.63 24.28 3.57
C GLY A 276 0.07 23.44 2.43
N GLY A 277 -0.15 22.13 2.63
CA GLY A 277 -0.39 21.17 1.54
C GLY A 277 -1.85 20.88 1.15
N PHE A 278 -2.85 21.40 1.87
CA PHE A 278 -4.26 21.11 1.53
C PHE A 278 -5.19 22.26 1.98
N ARG A 279 -5.45 23.22 1.09
CA ARG A 279 -6.63 24.09 1.23
C ARG A 279 -7.83 23.30 0.68
N ILE A 280 -8.68 22.78 1.57
CA ILE A 280 -10.03 22.43 1.17
C ILE A 280 -10.69 23.74 0.77
N GLN A 281 -10.88 23.97 -0.54
CA GLN A 281 -11.77 25.02 -0.97
C GLN A 281 -13.17 24.60 -0.49
N ASN A 282 -13.70 25.29 0.51
CA ASN A 282 -15.12 25.28 0.83
C ASN A 282 -15.86 25.87 -0.39
N SER A 283 -16.13 25.07 -1.41
CA SER A 283 -17.21 25.38 -2.32
C SER A 283 -18.50 24.94 -1.63
N GLU A 284 -19.32 25.93 -1.27
CA GLU A 284 -20.69 25.69 -0.82
C GLU A 284 -21.40 24.78 -1.84
N PHE A 285 -21.76 23.58 -1.39
CA PHE A 285 -22.57 22.66 -2.17
C PHE A 285 -23.98 23.26 -2.28
N ARG A 286 -24.24 24.05 -3.34
CA ARG A 286 -25.60 24.50 -3.66
C ARG A 286 -26.46 23.28 -3.98
N ARG A 287 -27.44 23.03 -3.13
CA ARG A 287 -28.40 21.91 -3.15
C ARG A 287 -29.40 21.92 -4.32
N SER A 288 -29.09 22.56 -5.46
CA SER A 288 -30.06 22.85 -6.52
C SER A 288 -29.92 22.05 -7.81
N GLU A 289 -28.99 21.08 -7.91
CA GLU A 289 -28.79 20.29 -9.15
C GLU A 289 -28.93 18.77 -8.94
N ILE A 290 -29.92 18.34 -8.15
CA ILE A 290 -30.41 16.96 -8.21
C ILE A 290 -31.61 16.95 -9.16
N THR A 291 -31.36 16.72 -10.44
CA THR A 291 -32.41 16.37 -11.39
C THR A 291 -32.69 14.88 -11.25
N THR A 292 -33.85 14.56 -10.67
CA THR A 292 -34.43 13.22 -10.61
C THR A 292 -34.54 12.63 -12.01
N ILE A 293 -33.78 11.57 -12.30
CA ILE A 293 -33.98 10.78 -13.53
C ILE A 293 -35.14 9.82 -13.27
N HIS A 294 -36.33 10.19 -13.74
CA HIS A 294 -37.45 9.26 -13.85
C HIS A 294 -37.16 8.22 -14.95
N SER A 295 -37.59 6.99 -14.63
CA SER A 295 -37.71 5.79 -15.48
C SER A 295 -37.73 5.99 -17.00
N ALA A 296 -36.89 5.24 -17.72
CA ALA A 296 -37.03 5.01 -19.17
C ALA A 296 -37.31 3.53 -19.48
N PRO A 297 -38.09 3.19 -20.53
CA PRO A 297 -38.67 1.87 -20.74
C PRO A 297 -37.76 0.91 -21.52
N ARG A 298 -38.01 -0.40 -21.36
CA ARG A 298 -37.44 -1.48 -22.20
C ARG A 298 -37.89 -1.33 -23.65
N VAL A 299 -36.99 -1.58 -24.63
CA VAL A 299 -37.16 -2.43 -25.84
C VAL A 299 -35.89 -2.34 -26.74
N GLY A 300 -35.41 -3.51 -27.21
CA GLY A 300 -35.05 -3.72 -28.63
C GLY A 300 -33.60 -3.54 -29.09
N ALA A 301 -33.01 -4.62 -29.60
CA ALA A 301 -31.67 -4.69 -30.17
C ALA A 301 -31.48 -3.92 -31.49
N LYS A 302 -30.33 -3.25 -31.66
CA LYS A 302 -29.43 -3.27 -32.85
C LYS A 302 -28.22 -2.36 -32.61
N HIS A 303 -27.04 -2.81 -33.05
CA HIS A 303 -25.75 -2.11 -32.97
C HIS A 303 -25.80 -0.65 -33.45
N ARG A 304 -25.34 0.27 -32.60
CA ARG A 304 -24.83 1.60 -32.95
C ARG A 304 -23.50 1.82 -32.22
N PRO A 305 -22.51 2.49 -32.85
CA PRO A 305 -21.28 2.88 -32.15
C PRO A 305 -21.58 3.92 -31.07
N PRO A 306 -20.76 4.01 -29.99
CA PRO A 306 -21.05 4.90 -28.88
C PRO A 306 -20.91 6.38 -29.27
N ASP A 307 -21.88 7.16 -28.78
CA ASP A 307 -21.98 8.62 -28.88
C ASP A 307 -20.82 9.31 -28.14
N PRO A 308 -20.09 10.27 -28.75
CA PRO A 308 -19.01 11.00 -28.08
C PRO A 308 -19.48 11.95 -26.97
N SER A 309 -20.79 12.05 -26.67
CA SER A 309 -21.31 12.90 -25.60
C SER A 309 -21.41 12.23 -24.21
N VAL A 310 -20.95 10.99 -24.04
CA VAL A 310 -20.87 10.35 -22.71
C VAL A 310 -19.56 10.74 -22.03
N ILE A 311 -19.66 11.71 -21.11
CA ILE A 311 -18.56 12.09 -20.22
C ILE A 311 -18.24 10.88 -19.32
N ALA A 312 -17.15 10.18 -19.63
CA ALA A 312 -16.58 9.18 -18.73
C ALA A 312 -16.15 9.87 -17.43
N TYR A 313 -16.66 9.39 -16.30
CA TYR A 313 -16.19 9.78 -14.98
C TYR A 313 -14.73 9.32 -14.83
N ASP A 314 -13.80 10.29 -14.75
CA ASP A 314 -12.39 10.04 -14.46
C ASP A 314 -12.14 10.22 -12.94
N PRO A 315 -12.12 9.13 -12.15
CA PRO A 315 -11.85 9.22 -10.71
C PRO A 315 -10.44 9.71 -10.38
N TRP A 316 -9.53 9.84 -11.36
CA TRP A 316 -8.16 10.31 -11.18
C TRP A 316 -8.00 11.82 -11.34
N ARG A 317 -9.06 12.54 -11.75
CA ARG A 317 -9.00 13.98 -12.02
C ARG A 317 -8.75 14.83 -10.76
N MET A 318 -9.09 14.32 -9.57
CA MET A 318 -8.86 15.00 -8.29
C MET A 318 -7.42 14.87 -7.76
N LEU A 319 -6.58 14.03 -8.36
CA LEU A 319 -5.24 13.71 -7.86
C LEU A 319 -4.09 14.19 -8.76
N ARG A 320 -4.37 14.99 -9.79
CA ARG A 320 -3.29 15.60 -10.58
C ARG A 320 -2.79 16.85 -9.85
N PRO A 321 -1.50 16.92 -9.47
CA PRO A 321 -0.88 18.21 -9.16
C PRO A 321 -1.02 19.10 -10.40
N VAL A 322 -1.54 20.31 -10.23
CA VAL A 322 -1.43 21.34 -11.27
C VAL A 322 0.04 21.73 -11.31
N TYR A 323 0.76 21.22 -12.30
CA TYR A 323 2.12 21.65 -12.60
C TYR A 323 2.02 22.99 -13.34
N ASP A 324 2.46 24.08 -12.71
CA ASP A 324 2.65 25.38 -13.33
C ASP A 324 4.04 25.40 -14.01
N PRO A 325 4.13 25.39 -15.35
CA PRO A 325 5.39 25.43 -16.06
C PRO A 325 5.81 26.88 -16.28
N SER A 326 6.03 27.63 -15.20
CA SER A 326 6.63 28.96 -15.28
C SER A 326 8.15 28.83 -15.14
N PRO A 327 8.97 29.23 -16.13
CA PRO A 327 10.42 29.14 -16.04
C PRO A 327 10.95 30.13 -15.01
N CYS A 328 11.60 29.63 -13.96
CA CYS A 328 12.43 30.42 -13.05
C CYS A 328 13.61 31.04 -13.83
N LEU A 329 13.39 32.23 -14.40
CA LEU A 329 14.46 33.13 -14.82
C LEU A 329 15.08 33.77 -13.57
N LEU A 330 16.11 33.13 -13.01
CA LEU A 330 17.04 33.81 -12.10
C LEU A 330 17.95 34.70 -12.94
N SER A 331 17.70 36.01 -12.94
CA SER A 331 18.69 37.00 -13.41
C SER A 331 19.69 37.32 -12.29
N PRO A 332 20.99 37.41 -12.57
CA PRO A 332 21.98 37.79 -11.57
C PRO A 332 21.97 39.31 -11.37
N ARG A 333 21.61 39.78 -10.17
CA ARG A 333 21.92 41.14 -9.73
C ARG A 333 22.26 41.16 -8.24
N GLY A 334 23.42 41.73 -7.94
CA GLY A 334 23.69 42.48 -6.71
C GLY A 334 24.20 41.65 -5.55
N TYR A 335 25.52 41.46 -5.49
CA TYR A 335 26.23 41.45 -4.20
C TYR A 335 26.09 42.84 -3.59
N ASP A 336 25.56 42.93 -2.38
CA ASP A 336 25.83 44.05 -1.47
C ASP A 336 26.45 43.47 -0.20
N GLU A 337 27.66 43.97 0.08
CA GLU A 337 28.47 43.72 1.27
C GLU A 337 27.73 44.11 2.55
N ILE A 338 27.83 43.27 3.58
CA ILE A 338 27.65 43.69 4.97
C ILE A 338 28.94 43.32 5.69
N ASP A 339 29.84 44.30 5.78
CA ASP A 339 30.97 44.34 6.70
C ASP A 339 30.45 44.80 8.07
N ILE A 340 30.70 43.99 9.10
CA ILE A 340 30.69 44.46 10.49
C ILE A 340 31.85 43.77 11.22
N SER A 341 33.04 44.33 11.04
CA SER A 341 34.10 44.29 12.04
C SER A 341 34.13 45.62 12.82
N SER A 342 33.72 45.59 14.10
CA SER A 342 34.37 46.35 15.20
C SER A 342 33.62 46.22 16.54
N ASN A 343 34.43 45.91 17.57
CA ASN A 343 34.21 45.83 19.02
C ASN A 343 33.59 44.55 19.61
#